data_AF-A0A524PDY0-F1
#
_entry.id   AF-A0A524PDY0-F1
#
_cell.length_a   1.000
_cell.length_b   1.000
_cell.length_c   1.000
_cell.angle_alpha   90.00
_cell.angle_beta   90.00
_cell.angle_gamma   90.00
#
_symmetry.space_group_name_H-M   'P 1'
#
loop_
_entity.id
_entity.type
_entity.pdbx_description
1 polymer ?
#
loop_
_entity_poly.entity_id
_entity_poly.type
_entity_poly.pdbx_seq_one_letter_code
_entity_poly.pdbx_strand_id
1 'polypeptide(L)'
;MNHINKLAGQTLVYGLGTIVPRFLHYFILTFFYTRVFSPEEYGVVTELYAYMVLFLVVLTYGMETGFFRFAQGSDNPDRVFSTAFISLAATSVIFVLLANVFISPLSHLVKYENHQGYIRMFVFILALDAITAIPYARLRRDN
;
A
#
# COMPACT_ATOMS: atom_id res chain seq x y z
N MET A 1 -34.78 -11.46 9.54
CA MET A 1 -33.49 -12.19 9.43
C MET A 1 -32.75 -12.03 10.74
N ASN A 2 -32.34 -13.15 11.36
CA ASN A 2 -31.71 -13.14 12.69
C ASN A 2 -30.39 -12.36 12.66
N HIS A 3 -30.13 -11.51 13.67
CA HIS A 3 -28.90 -10.70 13.78
C HIS A 3 -27.63 -11.55 13.64
N ILE A 4 -27.66 -12.80 14.13
CA ILE A 4 -26.57 -13.77 14.02
C ILE A 4 -26.24 -14.11 12.56
N ASN A 5 -27.24 -14.25 11.68
CA ASN A 5 -27.01 -14.58 10.27
C ASN A 5 -26.42 -13.38 9.51
N LYS A 6 -26.82 -12.16 9.87
CA LYS A 6 -26.25 -10.93 9.30
C LYS A 6 -24.79 -10.76 9.75
N LEU A 7 -24.50 -11.02 11.03
CA LEU A 7 -23.15 -10.99 11.57
C LEU A 7 -22.26 -12.06 10.93
N ALA A 8 -22.73 -13.32 10.84
CA ALA A 8 -21.99 -14.39 10.20
C ALA A 8 -21.67 -14.10 8.72
N GLY A 9 -22.63 -13.51 7.98
CA GLY A 9 -22.41 -13.07 6.60
C GLY A 9 -21.35 -11.98 6.49
N GLN A 10 -21.39 -10.96 7.37
CA GLN A 10 -20.36 -9.92 7.42
C GLN A 10 -18.99 -10.51 7.80
N THR A 11 -18.91 -11.36 8.82
CA THR A 11 -17.66 -12.02 9.22
C THR A 11 -17.08 -12.89 8.11
N LEU A 12 -17.91 -13.60 7.35
CA LEU A 12 -17.47 -14.38 6.19
C LEU A 12 -16.91 -13.49 5.08
N VAL A 13 -17.61 -12.42 4.72
CA VAL A 13 -17.17 -11.52 3.63
C VAL A 13 -15.89 -10.79 4.02
N TYR A 14 -15.82 -10.19 5.21
CA TYR A 14 -14.61 -9.51 5.69
C TYR A 14 -13.46 -10.51 5.94
N GLY A 15 -13.77 -11.66 6.56
CA GLY A 15 -12.79 -12.71 6.86
C GLY A 15 -12.18 -13.29 5.59
N LEU A 16 -13.00 -13.72 4.62
CA LEU A 16 -12.52 -14.25 3.34
C LEU A 16 -11.79 -13.18 2.53
N GLY A 17 -12.28 -11.94 2.52
CA GLY A 17 -11.62 -10.83 1.84
C GLY A 17 -10.19 -10.57 2.34
N THR A 18 -9.91 -10.89 3.60
CA THR A 18 -8.57 -10.71 4.19
C THR A 18 -7.71 -11.98 4.11
N ILE A 19 -8.32 -13.15 4.31
CA ILE A 19 -7.62 -14.44 4.37
C ILE A 19 -7.24 -14.94 2.99
N VAL A 20 -8.11 -14.82 2.00
CA VAL A 20 -7.87 -15.38 0.65
C VAL A 20 -6.61 -14.77 0.00
N PRO A 21 -6.42 -13.44 -0.03
CA PRO A 21 -5.20 -12.85 -0.58
C PRO A 21 -3.93 -13.29 0.16
N ARG A 22 -3.97 -13.38 1.49
CA ARG A 22 -2.83 -13.86 2.29
C ARG A 22 -2.54 -15.32 2.04
N PHE A 23 -3.57 -16.16 1.94
CA PHE A 23 -3.42 -17.58 1.64
C PHE A 23 -2.81 -17.78 0.26
N LEU A 24 -3.28 -17.07 -0.76
CA LEU A 24 -2.67 -17.06 -2.09
C LEU A 24 -1.20 -16.63 -2.02
N HIS A 25 -0.89 -15.59 -1.25
CA HIS A 25 0.49 -15.13 -1.08
C HIS A 25 1.39 -16.20 -0.44
N TYR A 26 0.99 -16.79 0.68
CA TYR A 26 1.82 -17.81 1.33
C TYR A 26 1.89 -19.12 0.54
N PHE A 27 0.76 -19.62 0.07
CA PHE A 27 0.68 -20.95 -0.51
C PHE A 27 1.19 -21.00 -1.95
N ILE A 28 0.96 -19.94 -2.73
CA ILE A 28 1.42 -19.88 -4.12
C ILE A 28 2.76 -19.17 -4.17
N LEU A 29 2.84 -17.91 -3.70
CA LEU A 29 4.05 -17.12 -3.90
C LEU A 29 5.22 -17.63 -3.05
N THR A 30 5.06 -17.82 -1.73
CA THR A 30 6.20 -18.26 -0.89
C THR A 30 6.65 -19.68 -1.25
N PHE A 31 5.74 -20.62 -1.43
CA PHE A 31 6.08 -22.01 -1.76
C PHE A 31 6.72 -22.15 -3.15
N PHE A 32 6.23 -21.39 -4.13
CA PHE A 32 6.81 -21.38 -5.46
C PHE A 32 8.16 -20.65 -5.48
N TYR A 33 8.23 -19.45 -4.87
CA TYR A 33 9.44 -18.62 -4.88
C TYR A 33 10.62 -19.27 -4.17
N THR A 34 10.38 -19.94 -3.03
CA THR A 34 11.44 -20.66 -2.29
C THR A 34 11.96 -21.91 -3.00
N ARG A 35 11.29 -22.38 -4.06
CA ARG A 35 11.73 -23.52 -4.87
C ARG A 35 12.36 -23.14 -6.20
N VAL A 36 11.99 -21.98 -6.73
CA VAL A 36 12.44 -21.50 -8.04
C VAL A 36 13.60 -20.52 -7.91
N PHE A 37 13.58 -19.65 -6.90
CA PHE A 37 14.61 -18.63 -6.70
C PHE A 37 15.69 -19.09 -5.73
N SER A 38 16.91 -18.63 -5.97
CA SER A 38 18.00 -18.74 -5.00
C SER A 38 17.74 -17.87 -3.77
N PRO A 39 18.38 -18.17 -2.62
CA PRO A 39 18.30 -17.32 -1.43
C PRO A 39 18.73 -15.88 -1.69
N GLU A 40 19.69 -15.67 -2.58
CA GLU A 40 20.20 -14.34 -2.97
C GLU A 40 19.13 -13.53 -3.70
N GLU A 41 18.46 -14.12 -4.69
CA GLU A 41 17.38 -13.47 -5.45
C GLU A 41 16.15 -13.18 -4.58
N TYR A 42 15.79 -14.10 -3.67
CA TYR A 42 14.69 -13.91 -2.74
C TYR A 42 15.00 -12.85 -1.67
N GLY A 43 16.28 -12.70 -1.31
CA GLY A 43 16.78 -11.66 -0.41
C GLY A 43 16.48 -10.25 -0.92
N VAL A 44 16.63 -10.02 -2.23
CA VAL A 44 16.33 -8.73 -2.88
C VAL A 44 14.87 -8.32 -2.68
N VAL A 45 13.95 -9.26 -2.90
CA VAL A 45 12.52 -9.02 -2.73
C VAL A 45 12.21 -8.67 -1.28
N THR A 46 12.77 -9.42 -0.35
CA THR A 46 12.57 -9.22 1.09
C THR A 46 13.10 -7.85 1.55
N GLU A 47 14.25 -7.42 1.05
CA GLU A 47 14.84 -6.12 1.34
C GLU A 47 13.96 -4.98 0.80
N LEU A 48 13.50 -5.08 -0.45
CA LEU A 48 12.58 -4.10 -1.03
C LEU A 48 11.28 -4.01 -0.22
N TYR A 49 10.71 -5.13 0.23
CA TYR A 49 9.52 -5.12 1.10
C TYR A 49 9.78 -4.43 2.44
N ALA A 50 10.98 -4.59 3.02
CA ALA A 50 11.34 -3.86 4.25
C ALA A 50 11.38 -2.35 4.01
N TYR A 51 11.94 -1.92 2.87
CA TYR A 51 11.90 -0.52 2.48
C TYR A 51 10.48 -0.02 2.22
N MET A 52 9.58 -0.85 1.67
CA MET A 52 8.20 -0.45 1.40
C MET A 52 7.53 0.07 2.67
N VAL A 53 7.68 -0.65 3.79
CA VAL A 53 7.06 -0.27 5.07
C VAL A 53 7.54 1.12 5.53
N LEU A 54 8.85 1.37 5.44
CA LEU A 54 9.43 2.64 5.84
C LEU A 54 8.96 3.80 4.93
N PHE A 55 9.02 3.60 3.61
CA PHE A 55 8.60 4.63 2.66
C PHE A 55 7.10 4.91 2.74
N LEU A 56 6.27 3.90 2.98
CA LEU A 56 4.82 4.08 3.10
C LEU A 56 4.46 4.98 4.29
N VAL A 57 5.13 4.80 5.43
CA VAL A 57 4.96 5.68 6.61
C VAL A 57 5.28 7.13 6.27
N VAL A 58 6.36 7.36 5.52
CA VAL A 58 6.78 8.72 5.09
C VAL A 58 5.79 9.30 4.07
N LEU A 59 5.41 8.52 3.05
CA LEU A 59 4.56 8.97 1.94
C LEU A 59 3.11 9.21 2.35
N THR A 60 2.62 8.49 3.36
CA THR A 60 1.28 8.74 3.91
C THR A 60 1.27 9.85 4.94
N TYR A 61 2.43 10.17 5.54
CA TYR A 61 2.64 11.24 6.55
C TYR A 61 1.53 11.33 7.61
N GLY A 62 0.97 10.18 8.00
CA GLY A 62 -0.09 10.08 9.01
C GLY A 62 -1.46 10.64 8.59
N MET A 63 -1.69 10.92 7.31
CA MET A 63 -2.91 11.57 6.83
C MET A 63 -4.20 10.82 7.10
N GLU A 64 -4.15 9.50 7.25
CA GLU A 64 -5.31 8.71 7.64
C GLU A 64 -5.87 9.17 9.00
N THR A 65 -4.99 9.39 9.99
CA THR A 65 -5.40 9.88 11.31
C THR A 65 -5.91 11.32 11.25
N GLY A 66 -5.27 12.16 10.43
CA GLY A 66 -5.71 13.52 10.17
C GLY A 66 -7.10 13.55 9.55
N PHE A 67 -7.33 12.73 8.52
CA PHE A 67 -8.62 12.59 7.86
C PHE A 67 -9.72 12.21 8.84
N PHE A 68 -9.53 11.18 9.67
CA PHE A 68 -10.56 10.79 10.65
C PHE A 68 -10.86 11.91 11.64
N ARG A 69 -9.84 12.58 12.16
CA ARG A 69 -10.02 13.68 13.12
C ARG A 69 -10.81 14.84 12.53
N PHE A 70 -10.47 15.26 11.31
CA PHE A 70 -11.12 16.41 10.67
C PHE A 70 -12.46 16.06 10.02
N ALA A 71 -12.67 14.81 9.60
CA ALA A 71 -13.90 14.38 8.95
C ALA A 71 -15.04 14.06 9.94
N GLN A 72 -14.75 13.78 11.22
CA GLN A 72 -15.78 13.49 12.25
C GLN A 72 -16.45 14.75 12.82
N GLY A 73 -15.82 15.92 12.72
CA GLY A 73 -16.34 17.19 13.28
C GLY A 73 -16.52 18.31 12.26
N SER A 74 -16.47 18.00 10.97
CA SER A 74 -16.63 18.97 9.89
C SER A 74 -18.03 18.95 9.31
N ASP A 75 -18.59 20.14 9.06
CA ASP A 75 -19.85 20.30 8.33
C ASP A 75 -19.76 19.82 6.86
N ASN A 76 -18.54 19.64 6.33
CA ASN A 76 -18.31 19.20 4.95
C ASN A 76 -17.20 18.15 4.86
N PRO A 77 -17.50 16.89 5.21
CA PRO A 77 -16.52 15.79 5.17
C PRO A 77 -16.02 15.46 3.76
N ASP A 78 -16.81 15.71 2.71
CA ASP A 78 -16.41 15.48 1.32
C ASP A 78 -15.29 16.42 0.87
N ARG A 79 -15.30 17.65 1.39
CA ARG A 79 -14.21 18.60 1.16
C ARG A 79 -12.92 18.13 1.85
N VAL A 80 -13.01 17.65 3.09
CA VAL A 80 -11.85 17.08 3.84
C VAL A 80 -11.28 15.88 3.09
N PHE A 81 -12.14 14.99 2.59
CA PHE A 81 -11.73 13.87 1.74
C PHE A 81 -10.99 14.34 0.48
N SER A 82 -11.58 15.27 -0.28
CA SER A 82 -11.01 15.74 -1.54
C SER A 82 -9.64 16.40 -1.33
N THR A 83 -9.50 17.23 -0.29
CA THR A 83 -8.21 17.84 0.07
C THR A 83 -7.17 16.80 0.47
N ALA A 84 -7.54 15.84 1.33
CA ALA A 84 -6.62 14.78 1.76
C ALA A 84 -6.18 13.89 0.59
N PHE A 85 -7.12 13.51 -0.27
CA PHE A 85 -6.86 12.71 -1.45
C PHE A 85 -5.95 13.45 -2.46
N ILE A 86 -6.26 14.70 -2.79
CA ILE A 86 -5.45 15.51 -3.71
C ILE A 86 -4.04 15.70 -3.14
N SER A 87 -3.91 15.94 -1.84
CA SER A 87 -2.61 16.08 -1.18
C SER A 87 -1.76 14.81 -1.33
N LEU A 88 -2.31 13.63 -1.02
CA LEU A 88 -1.60 12.36 -1.20
C LEU A 88 -1.31 12.04 -2.66
N ALA A 89 -2.26 12.30 -3.56
CA ALA A 89 -2.08 12.07 -4.99
C ALA A 89 -0.96 12.96 -5.54
N ALA A 90 -0.93 14.24 -5.19
CA ALA A 90 0.11 15.17 -5.61
C ALA A 90 1.49 14.74 -5.07
N THR A 91 1.61 14.43 -3.78
CA THR A 91 2.89 13.99 -3.20
C THR A 91 3.36 12.66 -3.78
N SER A 92 2.44 11.73 -4.04
CA SER A 92 2.76 10.42 -4.64
C SER A 92 3.21 10.55 -6.10
N VAL A 93 2.56 11.42 -6.88
CA VAL A 93 2.98 11.71 -8.27
C VAL A 93 4.35 12.37 -8.29
N ILE A 94 4.59 13.35 -7.41
CA ILE A 94 5.90 13.99 -7.28
C ILE A 94 6.97 12.95 -6.90
N PHE A 95 6.67 12.07 -5.95
CA PHE A 95 7.56 10.98 -5.56
C PHE A 95 7.90 10.06 -6.74
N VAL A 96 6.90 9.64 -7.53
CA VAL A 96 7.12 8.79 -8.71
C VAL A 96 7.99 9.50 -9.75
N LEU A 97 7.73 10.78 -10.02
CA LEU A 97 8.52 11.55 -10.98
C LEU A 97 9.97 11.69 -10.51
N LEU A 98 10.19 12.07 -9.26
CA LEU A 98 11.53 12.20 -8.68
C LEU A 98 12.26 10.86 -8.69
N ALA A 99 11.61 9.78 -8.23
CA ALA A 99 12.23 8.46 -8.20
C ALA A 99 12.58 7.92 -9.60
N ASN A 100 11.82 8.26 -10.63
CA ASN A 100 12.17 7.93 -12.02
C ASN A 100 13.37 8.74 -12.54
N VAL A 101 13.46 10.03 -12.20
CA VAL A 101 14.62 10.86 -12.56
C VAL A 101 15.89 10.37 -11.86
N PHE A 102 15.78 10.01 -10.58
CA PHE A 102 16.90 9.53 -9.76
C PHE A 102 17.07 8.00 -9.81
N ILE A 103 16.42 7.29 -10.73
CA ILE A 103 16.45 5.82 -10.76
C ILE A 103 17.87 5.26 -10.91
N SER A 104 18.72 5.93 -11.70
CA SER A 104 20.11 5.50 -11.94
C SER A 104 20.95 5.59 -10.66
N PRO A 105 21.09 6.76 -9.98
CA PRO A 105 21.86 6.82 -8.74
C PRO A 105 21.25 5.99 -7.61
N LEU A 106 19.92 5.85 -7.55
CA LEU A 106 19.27 4.96 -6.59
C LEU A 106 19.64 3.49 -6.84
N SER A 107 19.66 3.06 -8.10
CA SER A 107 20.05 1.68 -8.45
C SER A 107 21.50 1.37 -8.10
N HIS A 108 22.42 2.34 -8.22
CA HIS A 108 23.80 2.21 -7.76
C HIS A 108 23.89 2.14 -6.22
N LEU A 109 23.15 2.98 -5.50
CA LEU A 109 23.19 3.03 -4.04
C LEU A 109 22.73 1.71 -3.40
N VAL A 110 21.67 1.13 -3.94
CA VAL A 110 21.10 -0.14 -3.46
C VAL A 110 21.76 -1.35 -4.15
N LYS A 111 22.84 -1.15 -4.94
CA LYS A 111 23.57 -2.20 -5.67
C LYS A 111 22.71 -3.06 -6.60
N TYR A 112 21.61 -2.49 -7.11
CA TYR A 112 20.65 -3.13 -8.02
C TYR A 112 20.71 -2.54 -9.43
N GLU A 113 21.92 -2.23 -9.90
CA GLU A 113 22.19 -1.56 -11.18
C GLU A 113 21.55 -2.28 -12.38
N ASN A 114 21.55 -3.62 -12.38
CA ASN A 114 20.95 -4.45 -13.43
C ASN A 114 19.43 -4.66 -13.30
N HIS A 115 18.81 -4.17 -12.23
CA HIS A 115 17.42 -4.45 -11.87
C HIS A 115 16.58 -3.17 -11.66
N GLN A 116 16.83 -2.13 -12.47
CA GLN A 116 16.06 -0.87 -12.39
C GLN A 116 14.54 -1.05 -12.53
N GLY A 117 14.10 -2.11 -13.22
CA GLY A 117 12.69 -2.47 -13.33
C GLY A 117 12.01 -2.75 -11.99
N TYR A 118 12.71 -3.41 -11.05
CA TYR A 118 12.16 -3.71 -9.72
C TYR A 118 11.98 -2.44 -8.90
N ILE A 119 12.93 -1.50 -8.98
CA ILE A 119 12.82 -0.21 -8.29
C ILE A 119 11.65 0.60 -8.86
N ARG A 120 11.44 0.61 -10.18
CA ARG A 120 10.26 1.26 -10.77
C ARG A 120 8.97 0.63 -10.27
N MET A 121 8.85 -0.69 -10.29
CA MET A 121 7.67 -1.39 -9.78
C MET A 121 7.42 -1.06 -8.30
N PHE A 122 8.47 -1.08 -7.48
CA PHE A 122 8.43 -0.70 -6.08
C PHE A 122 7.89 0.73 -5.87
N VAL A 123 8.40 1.71 -6.63
CA VAL A 123 7.96 3.11 -6.56
C VAL A 123 6.48 3.24 -6.94
N PHE A 124 6.04 2.55 -7.99
CA PHE A 124 4.63 2.59 -8.42
C PHE A 124 3.70 1.95 -7.40
N ILE A 125 4.08 0.81 -6.81
CA ILE A 125 3.29 0.15 -5.76
C ILE A 125 3.14 1.08 -4.57
N LEU A 126 4.23 1.70 -4.10
CA LEU A 126 4.18 2.65 -2.99
C LEU A 126 3.27 3.85 -3.24
N ALA A 127 3.32 4.42 -4.45
CA ALA A 127 2.46 5.53 -4.81
C ALA A 127 0.98 5.14 -4.82
N LEU A 128 0.65 3.96 -5.36
CA LEU A 128 -0.72 3.45 -5.36
C LEU A 128 -1.21 3.12 -3.95
N ASP A 129 -0.38 2.50 -3.12
CA ASP A 129 -0.71 2.20 -1.72
C ASP A 129 -0.96 3.49 -0.92
N ALA A 130 -0.13 4.50 -1.11
CA ALA A 130 -0.35 5.81 -0.50
C ALA A 130 -1.67 6.43 -0.95
N ILE A 131 -1.94 6.51 -2.26
CA ILE A 131 -3.16 7.12 -2.81
C ILE A 131 -4.42 6.40 -2.32
N THR A 132 -4.40 5.07 -2.24
CA THR A 132 -5.57 4.27 -1.85
C THR A 132 -5.84 4.29 -0.34
N ALA A 133 -4.89 4.73 0.49
CA ALA A 133 -5.07 4.82 1.94
C ALA A 133 -6.30 5.68 2.34
N ILE A 134 -6.51 6.83 1.69
CA ILE A 134 -7.61 7.75 2.02
C ILE A 134 -8.98 7.24 1.53
N PRO A 135 -9.14 6.74 0.28
CA PRO A 135 -10.36 6.05 -0.15
C PRO A 135 -10.76 4.90 0.78
N TYR A 136 -9.79 4.08 1.23
CA TYR A 136 -10.08 3.02 2.19
C TYR A 136 -10.47 3.55 3.57
N ALA A 137 -9.87 4.66 4.02
CA ALA A 137 -10.28 5.30 5.27
C ALA A 137 -11.72 5.84 5.20
N ARG A 138 -12.11 6.41 4.05
CA ARG A 138 -13.49 6.85 3.80
C ARG A 138 -14.48 5.69 3.82
N LEU A 139 -14.19 4.61 3.08
CA LEU A 139 -15.04 3.41 3.07
C LEU A 139 -15.19 2.78 4.47
N ARG A 140 -14.14 2.85 5.30
CA ARG A 140 -14.19 2.37 6.69
C ARG A 140 -15.03 3.26 7.61
N ARG A 141 -15.18 4.55 7.29
CA ARG A 141 -16.05 5.47 8.02
C ARG A 141 -17.51 5.31 7.63
N ASP A 142 -17.77 5.02 6.36
CA ASP A 142 -19.13 4.99 5.80
C ASP A 142 -19.84 3.62 6.03
N ASN A 143 -19.11 2.58 6.44
CA ASN A 143 -19.65 1.25 6.84
C ASN A 143 -19.85 1.14 8.35
#